data_AF-A0A3B6RJX6-F1
#
_entry.id   AF-A0A3B6RJX6-F1
#
_cell.length_a   1.000
_cell.length_b   1.000
_cell.length_c   1.000
_cell.angle_alpha   90.00
_cell.angle_beta   90.00
_cell.angle_gamma   90.00
#
_symmetry.space_group_name_H-M   'P 1'
#
loop_
_entity.id
_entity.type
_entity.pdbx_description
1 polymer ?
#
loop_
_entity_poly.entity_id
_entity_poly.type
_entity_poly.pdbx_seq_one_letter_code
_entity_poly.pdbx_strand_id
1 'polypeptide(L)'
;MIGRRLRLGVGARYLTTAAVRRGDLAGAAEAFASAPRKTTADYNRLLAGYARSPGARLADARHLFGRIPHPDVVSYNTLLSCHFAGGDVRGARELFSAMPDRDVASWNTMVSGLSRNGAVGEARALFLAMPARNSVSWNAMVSGFASAGDMGMAEECFRDAPDKEDAVLWTAMVSGYMDAGDVDKATELFQEMPVRNLVSWNAMVAGYVKNSRTDDALMVFKTIVRDADVRPNESTLSSVLLGCSNLSALGFGRQVHQWCIKLPLSRRITVGTSLVSMYCKCGDLEGACKLFSEMRTRDVVAWNAMISGYAQHGHGQEAINLFEKMKAQGVKPNWITFVAVLTACIHTGFCDFGIQCFETMQEIYGVKPRADHYSCMVDLLCRAGLLERAVCLIRSMPFEPHPSAYGTLLAACRVYKNLEFAEFAAGKLIQQNSHNAGAYVQLANIYAAANQWAEVSRVRRWMKDNAVVKTPGYSWVEIKGVVHEFRSNDRLHPQLRLIHERLDWLEERMKAMGYAPDLDFVLHDVDESLKVQMLMRHSEKLAIAFGLISTAPGLTLRIFKNLRVCGDCHNAAKLISKIEDREIILRDTTRFHHFKGGHCSCGGYW
;
A
#
# COMPACT_ATOMS: atom_id res chain seq x y z
N MET A 1 15.44 0.05 56.19
CA MET A 1 15.43 1.08 55.12
C MET A 1 16.04 0.60 53.80
N ILE A 2 17.14 -0.16 53.81
CA ILE A 2 17.85 -0.65 52.60
C ILE A 2 16.97 -1.59 51.73
N GLY A 3 16.19 -2.50 52.34
CA GLY A 3 15.29 -3.42 51.62
C GLY A 3 14.10 -2.78 50.90
N ARG A 4 13.59 -1.63 51.39
CA ARG A 4 12.51 -0.86 50.72
C ARG A 4 13.03 -0.13 49.47
N ARG A 5 14.27 0.41 49.52
CA ARG A 5 14.92 1.08 48.38
C ARG A 5 15.29 0.09 47.26
N LEU A 6 15.71 -1.13 47.60
CA LEU A 6 15.96 -2.20 46.63
C LEU A 6 14.69 -2.65 45.89
N ARG A 7 13.57 -2.83 46.60
CA ARG A 7 12.28 -3.18 45.97
C ARG A 7 11.75 -2.09 45.03
N LEU A 8 11.89 -0.81 45.41
CA LEU A 8 11.51 0.33 44.56
C LEU A 8 12.37 0.43 43.28
N GLY A 9 13.69 0.20 43.39
CA GLY A 9 14.61 0.24 42.24
C GLY A 9 14.48 -0.94 41.28
N VAL A 10 14.00 -2.11 41.73
CA VAL A 10 13.66 -3.24 40.84
C VAL A 10 12.31 -3.03 40.16
N GLY A 11 11.33 -2.46 40.88
CA GLY A 11 10.03 -2.09 40.32
C GLY A 11 10.14 -1.08 39.18
N ALA A 12 10.90 0.01 39.37
CA ALA A 12 11.11 1.02 38.33
C ALA A 12 11.75 0.45 37.05
N ARG A 13 12.73 -0.44 37.17
CA ARG A 13 13.40 -1.09 36.02
C ARG A 13 12.46 -1.99 35.20
N TYR A 14 11.62 -2.76 35.89
CA TYR A 14 10.61 -3.59 35.25
C TYR A 14 9.58 -2.71 34.51
N LEU A 15 9.14 -1.63 35.15
CA LEU A 15 8.19 -0.67 34.58
C LEU A 15 8.75 0.03 33.33
N THR A 16 10.00 0.49 33.34
CA THR A 16 10.65 1.07 32.15
C THR A 16 10.71 0.05 31.00
N THR A 17 11.09 -1.20 31.28
CA THR A 17 11.19 -2.24 30.23
C THR A 17 9.82 -2.59 29.65
N ALA A 18 8.80 -2.70 30.51
CA ALA A 18 7.44 -2.99 30.09
C ALA A 18 6.85 -1.83 29.27
N ALA A 19 7.10 -0.59 29.67
CA ALA A 19 6.64 0.60 28.95
C ALA A 19 7.32 0.74 27.57
N VAL A 20 8.64 0.55 27.49
CA VAL A 20 9.37 0.51 26.21
C VAL A 20 8.83 -0.58 25.27
N ARG A 21 8.56 -1.78 25.78
CA ARG A 21 7.98 -2.87 24.97
C ARG A 21 6.58 -2.56 24.45
N ARG A 22 5.80 -1.76 25.18
CA ARG A 22 4.47 -1.29 24.78
C ARG A 22 4.51 -0.05 23.88
N GLY A 23 5.69 0.51 23.61
CA GLY A 23 5.85 1.76 22.85
C GLY A 23 5.49 3.03 23.64
N ASP A 24 5.24 2.92 24.95
CA ASP A 24 4.96 4.04 25.84
C ASP A 24 6.27 4.67 26.34
N LEU A 25 6.82 5.57 25.54
CA LEU A 25 8.08 6.25 25.87
C LEU A 25 7.94 7.28 26.99
N ALA A 26 6.77 7.89 27.15
CA ALA A 26 6.51 8.85 28.22
C ALA A 26 6.50 8.15 29.58
N GLY A 27 5.72 7.08 29.71
CA GLY A 27 5.71 6.25 30.92
C GLY A 27 7.05 5.57 31.19
N ALA A 28 7.80 5.19 30.13
CA ALA A 28 9.16 4.67 30.28
C ALA A 28 10.13 5.72 30.86
N ALA A 29 10.06 6.96 30.38
CA ALA A 29 10.88 8.07 30.86
C ALA A 29 10.53 8.48 32.29
N GLU A 30 9.26 8.49 32.67
CA GLU A 30 8.81 8.74 34.05
C GLU A 30 9.28 7.64 35.02
N ALA A 31 9.07 6.37 34.65
CA ALA A 31 9.54 5.23 35.43
C ALA A 31 11.07 5.27 35.59
N PHE A 32 11.78 5.63 34.53
CA PHE A 32 13.24 5.82 34.57
C PHE A 32 13.64 6.98 35.49
N ALA A 33 12.95 8.13 35.40
CA ALA A 33 13.22 9.30 36.25
C ALA A 33 13.04 8.97 37.74
N SER A 34 11.99 8.21 38.09
CA SER A 34 11.66 7.78 39.45
C SER A 34 12.68 6.82 40.09
N ALA A 35 13.57 6.22 39.30
CA ALA A 35 14.58 5.29 39.79
C ALA A 35 15.63 6.01 40.66
N PRO A 36 15.83 5.60 41.93
CA PRO A 36 16.72 6.29 42.89
C PRO A 36 18.21 6.14 42.58
N ARG A 37 18.60 5.09 41.82
CA ARG A 37 19.92 4.90 41.25
C ARG A 37 19.75 4.37 39.83
N LYS A 38 20.48 4.95 38.87
CA LYS A 38 20.43 4.60 37.45
C LYS A 38 21.78 4.03 37.06
N THR A 39 21.78 2.87 36.42
CA THR A 39 22.96 2.22 35.85
C THR A 39 23.04 2.48 34.34
N THR A 40 24.20 2.35 33.71
CA THR A 40 24.36 2.46 32.24
C THR A 40 23.36 1.57 31.49
N ALA A 41 23.10 0.35 31.98
CA ALA A 41 22.09 -0.53 31.41
C ALA A 41 20.65 0.04 31.46
N ASP A 42 20.31 0.82 32.48
CA ASP A 42 19.00 1.48 32.59
C ASP A 42 18.85 2.58 31.54
N TYR A 43 19.92 3.36 31.30
CA TYR A 43 19.96 4.33 30.22
C TYR A 43 19.85 3.63 28.85
N ASN A 44 20.59 2.53 28.63
CA ASN A 44 20.57 1.77 27.38
C ASN A 44 19.18 1.21 27.04
N ARG A 45 18.40 0.78 28.04
CA ARG A 45 17.02 0.33 27.81
C ARG A 45 16.11 1.45 27.34
N LEU A 46 16.22 2.64 27.92
CA LEU A 46 15.43 3.80 27.50
C LEU A 46 15.89 4.30 26.12
N LEU A 47 17.20 4.36 25.87
CA LEU A 47 17.78 4.64 24.56
C LEU A 47 17.27 3.69 23.47
N ALA A 48 17.22 2.39 23.76
CA ALA A 48 16.71 1.38 22.83
C ALA A 48 15.21 1.57 22.53
N GLY A 49 14.47 2.19 23.44
CA GLY A 49 13.09 2.63 23.21
C GLY A 49 13.01 3.74 22.17
N TYR A 50 13.89 4.75 22.26
CA TYR A 50 13.95 5.82 21.26
C TYR A 50 14.31 5.31 19.86
N ALA A 51 15.25 4.35 19.77
CA ALA A 51 15.63 3.72 18.49
C ALA A 51 14.46 3.04 17.77
N ARG A 52 13.50 2.48 18.51
CA ARG A 52 12.34 1.76 17.97
C ARG A 52 11.13 2.65 17.69
N SER A 53 11.23 3.95 18.01
CA SER A 53 10.11 4.87 17.89
C SER A 53 9.93 5.39 16.45
N PRO A 54 8.68 5.54 15.98
CA PRO A 54 8.42 6.11 14.65
C PRO A 54 8.99 7.53 14.56
N GLY A 55 9.87 7.75 13.57
CA GLY A 55 10.51 9.04 13.34
C GLY A 55 11.73 9.35 14.21
N ALA A 56 12.25 8.35 14.95
CA ALA A 56 13.47 8.37 15.76
C ALA A 56 13.69 9.71 16.50
N ARG A 57 13.38 9.76 17.80
CA ARG A 57 13.65 10.94 18.64
C ARG A 57 15.15 11.11 18.91
N LEU A 58 15.93 11.39 17.86
CA LEU A 58 17.38 11.43 17.89
C LEU A 58 17.88 12.52 18.83
N ALA A 59 17.21 13.66 18.91
CA ALA A 59 17.53 14.73 19.87
C ALA A 59 17.41 14.25 21.33
N ASP A 60 16.29 13.60 21.67
CA ASP A 60 16.07 13.03 23.01
C ASP A 60 17.09 11.93 23.32
N ALA A 61 17.40 11.08 22.34
CA ALA A 61 18.40 10.02 22.48
C ALA A 61 19.81 10.58 22.70
N ARG A 62 20.24 11.59 21.94
CA ARG A 62 21.54 12.26 22.12
C ARG A 62 21.63 12.93 23.49
N HIS A 63 20.56 13.62 23.91
CA HIS A 63 20.50 14.25 25.23
C HIS A 63 20.57 13.21 26.36
N LEU A 64 19.86 12.08 26.23
CA LEU A 64 19.92 10.99 27.21
C LEU A 64 21.32 10.35 27.25
N PHE A 65 21.95 10.15 26.10
CA PHE A 65 23.29 9.58 25.99
C PHE A 65 24.35 10.46 26.68
N GLY A 66 24.27 11.79 26.49
CA GLY A 66 25.17 12.75 27.16
C GLY A 66 25.06 12.76 28.69
N ARG A 67 24.00 12.15 29.26
CA ARG A 67 23.78 12.01 30.71
C ARG A 67 24.21 10.65 31.26
N ILE A 68 24.75 9.77 30.43
CA ILE A 68 25.29 8.48 30.88
C ILE A 68 26.65 8.75 31.53
N PRO A 69 26.85 8.39 32.82
CA PRO A 69 28.10 8.68 33.52
C PRO A 69 29.32 8.01 32.87
N HIS A 70 29.16 6.74 32.45
CA HIS A 70 30.18 5.96 31.77
C HIS A 70 29.50 5.18 30.62
N PRO A 71 29.48 5.74 29.40
CA PRO A 71 28.95 5.05 28.23
C PRO A 71 29.80 3.83 27.87
N ASP A 72 29.14 2.69 27.68
CA ASP A 72 29.74 1.44 27.22
C ASP A 72 29.47 1.21 25.72
N VAL A 73 30.08 0.18 25.13
CA VAL A 73 29.92 -0.17 23.70
C VAL A 73 28.44 -0.37 23.32
N VAL A 74 27.62 -0.92 24.24
CA VAL A 74 26.18 -1.09 24.04
C VAL A 74 25.45 0.25 23.96
N SER A 75 25.86 1.23 24.77
CA SER A 75 25.34 2.60 24.72
C SER A 75 25.58 3.21 23.33
N TYR A 76 26.80 3.10 22.82
CA TYR A 76 27.18 3.61 21.50
C TYR A 76 26.44 2.89 20.37
N ASN A 77 26.37 1.55 20.41
CA ASN A 77 25.63 0.75 19.40
C ASN A 77 24.14 1.11 19.34
N THR A 78 23.54 1.38 20.51
CA THR A 78 22.14 1.80 20.61
C THR A 78 21.94 3.20 20.04
N LEU A 79 22.87 4.14 20.30
CA LEU A 79 22.82 5.48 19.73
C LEU A 79 23.07 5.47 18.22
N LEU A 80 24.01 4.66 17.72
CA LEU A 80 24.21 4.42 16.28
C LEU A 80 22.92 3.96 15.60
N SER A 81 22.22 3.00 16.22
CA SER A 81 20.92 2.55 15.73
C SER A 81 19.88 3.68 15.68
N CYS A 82 19.91 4.62 16.64
CA CYS A 82 19.06 5.81 16.61
C CYS A 82 19.41 6.76 15.47
N HIS A 83 20.70 7.00 15.19
CA HIS A 83 21.14 7.84 14.07
C HIS A 83 20.65 7.27 12.73
N PHE A 84 20.84 5.97 12.50
CA PHE A 84 20.35 5.31 11.28
C PHE A 84 18.83 5.28 11.19
N ALA A 85 18.12 5.07 12.29
CA ALA A 85 16.65 5.14 12.32
C ALA A 85 16.13 6.56 12.01
N GLY A 86 16.91 7.59 12.33
CA GLY A 86 16.63 9.00 11.98
C GLY A 86 17.15 9.44 10.62
N GLY A 87 17.77 8.55 9.84
CA GLY A 87 18.40 8.88 8.55
C GLY A 87 19.68 9.73 8.64
N ASP A 88 20.21 9.94 9.84
CA ASP A 88 21.43 10.74 10.07
C ASP A 88 22.69 9.89 9.90
N VAL A 89 22.97 9.53 8.65
CA VAL A 89 24.14 8.70 8.29
C VAL A 89 25.45 9.41 8.65
N ARG A 90 25.52 10.74 8.50
CA ARG A 90 26.72 11.51 8.84
C ARG A 90 27.02 11.47 10.33
N GLY A 91 26.02 11.72 11.18
CA GLY A 91 26.18 11.64 12.63
C GLY A 91 26.53 10.22 13.09
N ALA A 92 26.03 9.18 12.43
CA ALA A 92 26.43 7.80 12.70
C ALA A 92 27.93 7.57 12.42
N ARG A 93 28.47 8.10 11.31
CA ARG A 93 29.91 8.00 10.99
C ARG A 93 30.78 8.70 12.03
N GLU A 94 30.40 9.94 12.40
CA GLU A 94 31.11 10.73 13.40
C GLU A 94 31.11 10.01 14.75
N LEU A 95 29.97 9.47 15.17
CA LEU A 95 29.84 8.70 16.40
C LEU A 95 30.69 7.42 16.37
N PHE A 96 30.64 6.65 15.29
CA PHE A 96 31.40 5.41 15.14
C PHE A 96 32.91 5.67 15.18
N SER A 97 33.35 6.76 14.55
CA SER A 97 34.76 7.20 14.55
C SER A 97 35.22 7.61 15.94
N ALA A 98 34.33 8.20 16.74
CA ALA A 98 34.60 8.63 18.11
C ALA A 98 34.45 7.50 19.17
N MET A 99 34.03 6.30 18.80
CA MET A 99 33.90 5.18 19.75
C MET A 99 35.27 4.78 20.32
N PRO A 100 35.43 4.73 21.66
CA PRO A 100 36.68 4.30 22.30
C PRO A 100 37.03 2.85 21.97
N ASP A 101 36.02 1.97 22.02
CA ASP A 101 36.12 0.54 21.71
C ASP A 101 35.02 0.16 20.72
N ARG A 102 35.34 -0.73 19.77
CA ARG A 102 34.40 -1.23 18.76
C ARG A 102 34.39 -2.74 18.76
N ASP A 103 33.23 -3.33 18.97
CA ASP A 103 33.03 -4.77 18.86
C ASP A 103 32.36 -5.13 17.52
N VAL A 104 32.26 -6.42 17.22
CA VAL A 104 31.61 -6.90 15.98
C VAL A 104 30.17 -6.38 15.85
N ALA A 105 29.47 -6.14 16.97
CA ALA A 105 28.12 -5.58 16.96
C ALA A 105 28.11 -4.10 16.54
N SER A 106 29.12 -3.31 16.92
CA SER A 106 29.31 -1.93 16.44
C SER A 106 29.47 -1.89 14.93
N TRP A 107 30.34 -2.74 14.38
CA TRP A 107 30.56 -2.85 12.94
C TRP A 107 29.30 -3.34 12.20
N ASN A 108 28.61 -4.36 12.72
CA ASN A 108 27.36 -4.86 12.13
C ASN A 108 26.26 -3.80 12.12
N THR A 109 26.19 -2.96 13.15
CA THR A 109 25.23 -1.85 13.22
C THR A 109 25.51 -0.82 12.13
N MET A 110 26.78 -0.50 11.88
CA MET A 110 27.18 0.38 10.77
C MET A 110 26.84 -0.21 9.41
N VAL A 111 27.24 -1.46 9.16
CA VAL A 111 26.99 -2.15 7.88
C VAL A 111 25.49 -2.23 7.59
N SER A 112 24.69 -2.72 8.53
CA SER A 112 23.24 -2.83 8.35
C SER A 112 22.56 -1.45 8.20
N GLY A 113 23.01 -0.46 8.97
CA GLY A 113 22.49 0.90 8.92
C GLY A 113 22.77 1.59 7.59
N LEU A 114 24.00 1.51 7.08
CA LEU A 114 24.39 2.05 5.78
C LEU A 114 23.64 1.36 4.64
N SER A 115 23.55 0.03 4.66
CA SER A 115 22.80 -0.72 3.65
C SER A 115 21.33 -0.28 3.59
N ARG A 116 20.67 -0.15 4.76
CA ARG A 116 19.27 0.32 4.84
C ARG A 116 19.05 1.75 4.38
N ASN A 117 20.07 2.60 4.46
CA ASN A 117 20.04 3.98 4.01
C ASN A 117 20.59 4.15 2.57
N GLY A 118 20.76 3.05 1.82
CA GLY A 118 21.15 3.07 0.41
C GLY A 118 22.66 3.24 0.14
N ALA A 119 23.49 3.33 1.18
CA ALA A 119 24.95 3.50 1.06
C ALA A 119 25.69 2.15 1.02
N VAL A 120 25.23 1.22 0.18
CA VAL A 120 25.71 -0.18 0.17
C VAL A 120 27.20 -0.30 -0.21
N GLY A 121 27.70 0.56 -1.09
CA GLY A 121 29.14 0.59 -1.43
C GLY A 121 30.03 0.93 -0.23
N GLU A 122 29.60 1.86 0.62
CA GLU A 122 30.31 2.19 1.86
C GLU A 122 30.16 1.07 2.89
N ALA A 123 28.98 0.45 2.97
CA ALA A 123 28.75 -0.73 3.80
C ALA A 123 29.73 -1.86 3.43
N ARG A 124 29.97 -2.09 2.13
CA ARG A 124 30.99 -3.05 1.64
C ARG A 124 32.39 -2.66 2.09
N ALA A 125 32.77 -1.39 1.96
CA ALA A 125 34.09 -0.93 2.37
C ALA A 125 34.34 -1.18 3.86
N LEU A 126 33.35 -0.86 4.71
CA LEU A 126 33.43 -1.15 6.15
C LEU A 126 33.44 -2.65 6.43
N PHE A 127 32.62 -3.43 5.73
CA PHE A 127 32.60 -4.87 5.85
C PHE A 127 33.96 -5.50 5.52
N LEU A 128 34.64 -5.02 4.49
CA LEU A 128 36.00 -5.44 4.12
C LEU A 128 37.06 -4.99 5.15
N ALA A 129 36.83 -3.89 5.86
CA ALA A 129 37.69 -3.42 6.95
C ALA A 129 37.40 -4.08 8.31
N MET A 130 36.33 -4.86 8.46
CA MET A 130 35.97 -5.51 9.72
C MET A 130 37.08 -6.46 10.21
N PRO A 131 37.54 -6.35 11.47
CA PRO A 131 38.55 -7.25 12.04
C PRO A 131 38.07 -8.71 12.14
N ALA A 132 36.78 -8.91 12.41
CA ALA A 132 36.14 -10.20 12.48
C ALA A 132 34.72 -10.11 11.91
N ARG A 133 34.31 -11.13 11.16
CA ARG A 133 32.98 -11.23 10.52
C ARG A 133 32.27 -12.45 11.07
N ASN A 134 30.97 -12.31 11.28
CA ASN A 134 30.10 -13.42 11.65
C ASN A 134 28.89 -13.50 10.71
N SER A 135 27.99 -14.45 10.94
CA SER A 135 26.78 -14.64 10.14
C SER A 135 25.96 -13.35 10.00
N VAL A 136 25.82 -12.56 11.07
CA VAL A 136 25.12 -11.27 11.04
C VAL A 136 25.78 -10.26 10.08
N SER A 137 27.11 -10.21 10.01
CA SER A 137 27.84 -9.35 9.06
C SER A 137 27.52 -9.72 7.61
N TRP A 138 27.57 -11.02 7.29
CA TRP A 138 27.28 -11.54 5.95
C TRP A 138 25.82 -11.32 5.56
N ASN A 139 24.88 -11.61 6.46
CA ASN A 139 23.45 -11.41 6.25
C ASN A 139 23.11 -9.95 5.94
N ALA A 140 23.76 -9.00 6.62
CA ALA A 140 23.57 -7.58 6.39
C ALA A 140 24.08 -7.13 5.01
N MET A 141 25.20 -7.70 4.53
CA MET A 141 25.72 -7.41 3.19
C MET A 141 24.82 -7.97 2.10
N VAL A 142 24.44 -9.25 2.20
CA VAL A 142 23.54 -9.89 1.23
C VAL A 142 22.20 -9.16 1.17
N SER A 143 21.57 -8.90 2.32
CA SER A 143 20.31 -8.16 2.38
C SER A 143 20.44 -6.74 1.81
N GLY A 144 21.58 -6.08 2.05
CA GLY A 144 21.87 -4.74 1.55
C GLY A 144 21.97 -4.68 0.03
N PHE A 145 22.77 -5.56 -0.57
CA PHE A 145 22.90 -5.65 -2.03
C PHE A 145 21.60 -6.08 -2.70
N ALA A 146 20.91 -7.09 -2.16
CA ALA A 146 19.61 -7.54 -2.64
C ALA A 146 18.57 -6.40 -2.63
N SER A 147 18.49 -5.63 -1.54
CA SER A 147 17.56 -4.49 -1.43
C SER A 147 17.92 -3.34 -2.37
N ALA A 148 19.19 -3.20 -2.74
CA ALA A 148 19.66 -2.23 -3.73
C ALA A 148 19.52 -2.71 -5.19
N GLY A 149 19.05 -3.95 -5.40
CA GLY A 149 18.90 -4.56 -6.72
C GLY A 149 20.20 -5.08 -7.33
N ASP A 150 21.32 -5.04 -6.63
CA ASP A 150 22.60 -5.58 -7.09
C ASP A 150 22.72 -7.06 -6.72
N MET A 151 21.98 -7.90 -7.47
CA MET A 151 21.96 -9.34 -7.22
C MET A 151 23.30 -10.01 -7.50
N GLY A 152 24.14 -9.46 -8.38
CA GLY A 152 25.48 -10.02 -8.65
C GLY A 152 26.40 -9.93 -7.43
N MET A 153 26.44 -8.76 -6.79
CA MET A 153 27.19 -8.59 -5.54
C MET A 153 26.57 -9.37 -4.37
N ALA A 154 25.24 -9.49 -4.33
CA ALA A 154 24.56 -10.31 -3.33
C ALA A 154 24.96 -11.79 -3.46
N GLU A 155 25.06 -12.33 -4.68
CA GLU A 155 25.52 -13.70 -4.95
C GLU A 155 26.98 -13.91 -4.56
N GLU A 156 27.87 -12.95 -4.83
CA GLU A 156 29.28 -13.01 -4.42
C GLU A 156 29.38 -13.11 -2.90
N CYS A 157 28.71 -12.19 -2.18
CA CYS A 157 28.69 -12.20 -0.72
C CYS A 157 28.03 -13.47 -0.17
N PHE A 158 26.97 -13.94 -0.83
CA PHE A 158 26.32 -15.19 -0.46
C PHE A 158 27.29 -16.35 -0.60
N ARG A 159 28.00 -16.47 -1.74
CA ARG A 159 28.97 -17.54 -2.03
C ARG A 159 30.08 -17.59 -1.00
N ASP A 160 30.64 -16.44 -0.63
CA ASP A 160 31.77 -16.32 0.29
C ASP A 160 31.39 -16.48 1.77
N ALA A 161 30.09 -16.38 2.10
CA ALA A 161 29.63 -16.57 3.46
C ALA A 161 29.93 -18.01 3.95
N PRO A 162 30.57 -18.15 5.13
CA PRO A 162 31.07 -19.46 5.61
C PRO A 162 29.96 -20.37 6.14
N ASP A 163 28.90 -19.80 6.73
CA ASP A 163 27.79 -20.55 7.31
C ASP A 163 26.63 -20.62 6.31
N LYS A 164 26.53 -21.76 5.61
CA LYS A 164 25.43 -22.04 4.68
C LYS A 164 24.21 -22.64 5.35
N GLU A 165 24.24 -22.92 6.65
CA GLU A 165 23.07 -23.42 7.38
C GLU A 165 22.19 -22.27 7.89
N ASP A 166 22.71 -21.03 7.89
CA ASP A 166 21.95 -19.85 8.30
C ASP A 166 20.79 -19.53 7.35
N ALA A 167 19.57 -19.88 7.77
CA ALA A 167 18.35 -19.62 7.03
C ALA A 167 18.11 -18.12 6.72
N VAL A 168 18.67 -17.18 7.51
CA VAL A 168 18.54 -15.73 7.25
C VAL A 168 19.29 -15.35 5.98
N LEU A 169 20.48 -15.91 5.77
CA LEU A 169 21.32 -15.68 4.59
C LEU A 169 20.57 -16.07 3.31
N TRP A 170 20.02 -17.29 3.28
CA TRP A 170 19.23 -17.79 2.16
C TRP A 170 17.94 -17.00 1.95
N THR A 171 17.24 -16.67 3.03
CA THR A 171 15.99 -15.91 2.93
C THR A 171 16.22 -14.52 2.34
N ALA A 172 17.37 -13.89 2.61
CA ALA A 172 17.75 -12.62 1.99
C ALA A 172 17.94 -12.75 0.48
N MET A 173 18.59 -13.82 0.00
CA MET A 173 18.73 -14.09 -1.44
C MET A 173 17.38 -14.35 -2.11
N VAL A 174 16.56 -15.22 -1.51
CA VAL A 174 15.21 -15.53 -2.00
C VAL A 174 14.37 -14.26 -2.11
N SER A 175 14.38 -13.43 -1.06
CA SER A 175 13.63 -12.17 -1.05
C SER A 175 14.17 -11.20 -2.12
N GLY A 176 15.49 -11.12 -2.30
CA GLY A 176 16.12 -10.31 -3.33
C GLY A 176 15.69 -10.69 -4.75
N TYR A 177 15.70 -11.98 -5.08
CA TYR A 177 15.25 -12.46 -6.39
C TYR A 177 13.74 -12.29 -6.60
N MET A 178 12.94 -12.54 -5.57
CA MET A 178 11.50 -12.24 -5.62
C MET A 178 11.25 -10.74 -5.85
N ASP A 179 12.05 -9.86 -5.25
CA ASP A 179 11.95 -8.41 -5.44
C ASP A 179 12.43 -7.95 -6.82
N ALA A 180 13.43 -8.64 -7.40
CA ALA A 180 13.91 -8.43 -8.77
C ALA A 180 12.97 -9.01 -9.84
N GLY A 181 11.99 -9.84 -9.45
CA GLY A 181 11.04 -10.50 -10.35
C GLY A 181 11.53 -11.81 -10.98
N ASP A 182 12.73 -12.27 -10.61
CA ASP A 182 13.27 -13.57 -11.03
C ASP A 182 12.77 -14.67 -10.08
N VAL A 183 11.49 -15.01 -10.25
CA VAL A 183 10.77 -15.94 -9.38
C VAL A 183 11.32 -17.36 -9.47
N ASP A 184 11.79 -17.78 -10.65
CA ASP A 184 12.26 -19.14 -10.87
C ASP A 184 13.58 -19.37 -10.10
N LYS A 185 14.53 -18.43 -10.19
CA LYS A 185 15.78 -18.50 -9.42
C LYS A 185 15.56 -18.41 -7.91
N ALA A 186 14.60 -17.57 -7.47
CA ALA A 186 14.20 -17.55 -6.05
C ALA A 186 13.65 -18.91 -5.58
N THR A 187 12.90 -19.59 -6.45
CA THR A 187 12.31 -20.91 -6.17
C THR A 187 13.37 -21.98 -6.10
N GLU A 188 14.32 -21.99 -7.03
CA GLU A 188 15.48 -22.89 -7.03
C GLU A 188 16.29 -22.76 -5.73
N LEU A 189 16.68 -21.52 -5.37
CA LEU A 189 17.40 -21.27 -4.13
C LEU A 189 16.60 -21.73 -2.91
N PHE A 190 15.29 -21.49 -2.88
CA PHE A 190 14.44 -21.97 -1.80
C PHE A 190 14.39 -23.50 -1.73
N GLN A 191 14.47 -24.22 -2.85
CA GLN A 191 14.55 -25.69 -2.91
C GLN A 191 15.93 -26.25 -2.52
N GLU A 192 16.99 -25.45 -2.64
CA GLU A 192 18.33 -25.81 -2.17
C GLU A 192 18.56 -25.51 -0.68
N MET A 193 17.72 -24.65 -0.07
CA MET A 193 17.85 -24.27 1.35
C MET A 193 17.96 -25.49 2.28
N PRO A 194 19.07 -25.62 3.05
CA PRO A 194 19.25 -26.73 3.98
C PRO A 194 18.21 -26.73 5.11
N VAL A 195 17.92 -25.54 5.65
CA VAL A 195 16.95 -25.35 6.73
C VAL A 195 15.91 -24.32 6.30
N ARG A 196 14.64 -24.73 6.27
CA ARG A 196 13.50 -23.85 6.01
C ARG A 196 12.75 -23.59 7.30
N ASN A 197 12.63 -22.33 7.66
CA ASN A 197 11.87 -21.91 8.84
C ASN A 197 10.66 -21.07 8.40
N LEU A 198 9.81 -20.67 9.34
CA LEU A 198 8.60 -19.92 9.02
C LEU A 198 8.90 -18.59 8.30
N VAL A 199 10.07 -17.98 8.52
CA VAL A 199 10.46 -16.72 7.88
C VAL A 199 10.73 -16.95 6.39
N SER A 200 11.47 -18.00 6.03
CA SER A 200 11.74 -18.33 4.62
C SER A 200 10.46 -18.72 3.87
N TRP A 201 9.59 -19.51 4.52
CA TRP A 201 8.26 -19.84 3.99
C TRP A 201 7.38 -18.60 3.76
N ASN A 202 7.36 -17.67 4.71
CA ASN A 202 6.62 -16.41 4.56
C ASN A 202 7.18 -15.53 3.43
N ALA A 203 8.51 -15.51 3.25
CA ALA A 203 9.16 -14.79 2.16
C ALA A 203 8.73 -15.35 0.79
N MET A 204 8.65 -16.68 0.65
CA MET A 204 8.14 -17.30 -0.59
C MET A 204 6.69 -16.94 -0.88
N VAL A 205 5.80 -17.04 0.11
CA VAL A 205 4.40 -16.67 -0.07
C VAL A 205 4.27 -15.20 -0.46
N ALA A 206 4.95 -14.30 0.24
CA ALA A 206 4.93 -12.87 -0.06
C ALA A 206 5.52 -12.56 -1.44
N GLY A 207 6.61 -13.24 -1.82
CA GLY A 207 7.27 -13.10 -3.11
C GLY A 207 6.41 -13.55 -4.28
N TYR A 208 5.79 -14.73 -4.20
CA TYR A 208 4.86 -15.21 -5.23
C TYR A 208 3.65 -14.29 -5.37
N VAL A 209 3.09 -13.84 -4.24
CA VAL A 209 2.01 -12.85 -4.22
C VAL A 209 2.42 -11.55 -4.92
N LYS A 210 3.61 -11.02 -4.61
CA LYS A 210 4.12 -9.76 -5.18
C LYS A 210 4.30 -9.87 -6.69
N ASN A 211 4.66 -11.07 -7.18
CA ASN A 211 4.86 -11.36 -8.60
C ASN A 211 3.62 -11.95 -9.29
N SER A 212 2.42 -11.80 -8.70
CA SER A 212 1.14 -12.25 -9.29
C SER A 212 1.03 -13.75 -9.56
N ARG A 213 1.84 -14.57 -8.88
CA ARG A 213 1.85 -16.05 -8.97
C ARG A 213 0.98 -16.65 -7.85
N THR A 214 -0.32 -16.35 -7.87
CA THR A 214 -1.26 -16.72 -6.78
C THR A 214 -1.33 -18.23 -6.54
N ASP A 215 -1.28 -19.05 -7.60
CA ASP A 215 -1.36 -20.50 -7.49
C ASP A 215 -0.14 -21.11 -6.79
N ASP A 216 1.05 -20.59 -7.10
CA ASP A 216 2.28 -21.00 -6.41
C ASP A 216 2.26 -20.55 -4.94
N ALA A 217 1.78 -19.34 -4.65
CA ALA A 217 1.59 -18.87 -3.28
C ALA A 217 0.61 -19.78 -2.50
N LEU A 218 -0.47 -20.23 -3.15
CA LEU A 218 -1.43 -21.18 -2.58
C LEU A 218 -0.80 -22.54 -2.34
N MET A 219 0.00 -23.04 -3.29
CA MET A 219 0.70 -24.31 -3.16
C MET A 219 1.66 -24.27 -1.98
N VAL A 220 2.50 -23.23 -1.90
CA VAL A 220 3.40 -23.00 -0.76
C VAL A 220 2.62 -22.92 0.54
N PHE A 221 1.54 -22.14 0.60
CA PHE A 221 0.72 -22.06 1.81
C PHE A 221 0.12 -23.42 2.22
N LYS A 222 -0.34 -24.23 1.25
CA LYS A 222 -0.80 -25.60 1.51
C LYS A 222 0.32 -26.48 2.04
N THR A 223 1.53 -26.39 1.49
CA THR A 223 2.70 -27.12 1.97
C THR A 223 3.04 -26.72 3.41
N ILE A 224 3.03 -25.41 3.73
CA ILE A 224 3.23 -24.92 5.11
C ILE A 224 2.20 -25.56 6.06
N VAL A 225 0.96 -25.66 5.62
CA VAL A 225 -0.16 -26.16 6.44
C VAL A 225 -0.15 -27.67 6.63
N ARG A 226 0.26 -28.44 5.60
CA ARG A 226 0.12 -29.90 5.56
C ARG A 226 1.42 -30.65 5.86
N ASP A 227 2.51 -30.19 5.28
CA ASP A 227 3.71 -31.00 5.09
C ASP A 227 4.93 -30.41 5.82
N ALA A 228 4.94 -29.11 6.08
CA ALA A 228 6.05 -28.46 6.77
C ALA A 228 5.96 -28.65 8.28
N ASP A 229 7.11 -28.86 8.94
CA ASP A 229 7.22 -28.91 10.41
C ASP A 229 7.18 -27.51 11.05
N VAL A 230 6.38 -26.60 10.49
CA VAL A 230 6.19 -25.23 10.97
C VAL A 230 4.72 -24.89 11.02
N ARG A 231 4.30 -24.12 12.02
CA ARG A 231 2.90 -23.69 12.14
C ARG A 231 2.76 -22.22 11.72
N PRO A 232 1.80 -21.89 10.83
CA PRO A 232 1.48 -20.51 10.51
C PRO A 232 1.16 -19.70 11.76
N ASN A 233 1.63 -18.46 11.79
CA ASN A 233 1.33 -17.51 12.85
C ASN A 233 0.52 -16.31 12.31
N GLU A 234 0.26 -15.33 13.16
CA GLU A 234 -0.48 -14.12 12.78
C GLU A 234 0.17 -13.40 11.59
N SER A 235 1.50 -13.28 11.57
CA SER A 235 2.24 -12.64 10.49
C SER A 235 2.14 -13.39 9.17
N THR A 236 2.23 -14.74 9.19
CA THR A 236 2.02 -15.58 8.00
C THR A 236 0.64 -15.30 7.39
N LEU A 237 -0.40 -15.30 8.23
CA LEU A 237 -1.76 -15.06 7.77
C LEU A 237 -1.97 -13.64 7.24
N SER A 238 -1.44 -12.63 7.94
CA SER A 238 -1.51 -11.24 7.45
C SER A 238 -0.85 -11.07 6.09
N SER A 239 0.30 -11.71 5.84
CA SER A 239 0.98 -11.67 4.54
C SER A 239 0.17 -12.37 3.44
N VAL A 240 -0.34 -13.57 3.71
CA VAL A 240 -1.18 -14.33 2.75
C VAL A 240 -2.44 -13.52 2.39
N LEU A 241 -3.12 -12.97 3.41
CA LEU A 241 -4.36 -12.21 3.22
C LEU A 241 -4.13 -10.86 2.54
N LEU A 242 -3.01 -10.19 2.82
CA LEU A 242 -2.57 -9.02 2.07
C LEU A 242 -2.39 -9.36 0.60
N GLY A 243 -1.81 -10.52 0.30
CA GLY A 243 -1.70 -11.00 -1.06
C GLY A 243 -3.02 -11.24 -1.76
N CYS A 244 -3.94 -11.92 -1.09
CA CYS A 244 -5.30 -12.09 -1.57
C CYS A 244 -5.97 -10.74 -1.87
N SER A 245 -5.74 -9.74 -1.01
CA SER A 245 -6.27 -8.38 -1.16
C SER A 245 -5.73 -7.67 -2.41
N ASN A 246 -4.43 -7.80 -2.67
CA ASN A 246 -3.75 -7.11 -3.78
C ASN A 246 -4.11 -7.75 -5.13
N LEU A 247 -4.20 -9.07 -5.16
CA LEU A 247 -4.54 -9.85 -6.36
C LEU A 247 -6.05 -10.00 -6.57
N SER A 248 -6.85 -9.48 -5.62
CA SER A 248 -8.31 -9.61 -5.58
C SER A 248 -8.80 -11.07 -5.61
N ALA A 249 -7.98 -11.99 -5.08
CA ALA A 249 -8.20 -13.44 -5.07
C ALA A 249 -9.18 -13.86 -3.95
N LEU A 250 -10.45 -13.50 -4.08
CA LEU A 250 -11.50 -13.75 -3.08
C LEU A 250 -11.64 -15.25 -2.76
N GLY A 251 -11.56 -16.11 -3.78
CA GLY A 251 -11.67 -17.56 -3.62
C GLY A 251 -10.58 -18.14 -2.73
N PHE A 252 -9.33 -17.68 -2.92
CA PHE A 252 -8.21 -18.07 -2.06
C PHE A 252 -8.36 -17.50 -0.65
N GLY A 253 -8.69 -16.21 -0.52
CA GLY A 253 -8.92 -15.57 0.77
C GLY A 253 -9.98 -16.28 1.62
N ARG A 254 -11.06 -16.77 0.99
CA ARG A 254 -12.08 -17.60 1.66
C ARG A 254 -11.52 -18.95 2.14
N GLN A 255 -10.69 -19.63 1.37
CA GLN A 255 -10.05 -20.88 1.80
C GLN A 255 -9.14 -20.66 3.02
N VAL A 256 -8.34 -19.59 3.00
CA VAL A 256 -7.48 -19.20 4.13
C VAL A 256 -8.33 -18.87 5.34
N HIS A 257 -9.42 -18.10 5.18
CA HIS A 257 -10.35 -17.79 6.26
C HIS A 257 -10.96 -19.05 6.90
N GLN A 258 -11.48 -19.99 6.10
CA GLN A 258 -12.04 -21.25 6.60
C GLN A 258 -11.02 -22.09 7.38
N TRP A 259 -9.77 -22.06 6.94
CA TRP A 259 -8.68 -22.70 7.67
C TRP A 259 -8.38 -21.99 9.00
N CYS A 260 -8.33 -20.65 9.00
CA CYS A 260 -8.08 -19.83 10.20
C CYS A 260 -9.10 -20.07 11.31
N ILE A 261 -10.39 -20.25 10.96
CA ILE A 261 -11.47 -20.50 11.92
C ILE A 261 -11.21 -21.76 12.75
N LYS A 262 -10.54 -22.77 12.18
CA LYS A 262 -10.21 -24.02 12.86
C LYS A 262 -9.08 -23.89 13.89
N LEU A 263 -8.45 -22.72 13.97
CA LEU A 263 -7.30 -22.47 14.83
C LEU A 263 -7.60 -21.39 15.88
N PRO A 264 -6.83 -21.36 17.00
CA PRO A 264 -6.87 -20.26 17.96
C PRO A 264 -6.56 -18.89 17.35
N LEU A 265 -5.94 -18.84 16.16
CA LEU A 265 -5.60 -17.64 15.41
C LEU A 265 -6.84 -16.81 15.02
N SER A 266 -8.00 -17.44 14.84
CA SER A 266 -9.28 -16.76 14.55
C SER A 266 -9.69 -15.72 15.61
N ARG A 267 -9.18 -15.86 16.85
CA ARG A 267 -9.46 -14.94 17.95
C ARG A 267 -8.49 -13.76 18.03
N ARG A 268 -7.45 -13.73 17.18
CA ARG A 268 -6.44 -12.67 17.17
C ARG A 268 -6.95 -11.46 16.38
N ILE A 269 -6.88 -10.28 16.98
CA ILE A 269 -7.37 -9.01 16.37
C ILE A 269 -6.64 -8.74 15.06
N THR A 270 -5.33 -8.97 15.01
CA THR A 270 -4.48 -8.83 13.81
C THR A 270 -5.02 -9.62 12.62
N VAL A 271 -5.29 -10.91 12.82
CA VAL A 271 -5.86 -11.81 11.80
C VAL A 271 -7.27 -11.36 11.42
N GLY A 272 -8.11 -11.00 12.40
CA GLY A 272 -9.45 -10.47 12.14
C GLY A 272 -9.41 -9.22 11.27
N THR A 273 -8.58 -8.25 11.60
CA THR A 273 -8.40 -7.02 10.81
C THR A 273 -7.85 -7.30 9.41
N SER A 274 -6.89 -8.22 9.26
CA SER A 274 -6.40 -8.65 7.93
C SER A 274 -7.50 -9.31 7.10
N LEU A 275 -8.37 -10.11 7.70
CA LEU A 275 -9.52 -10.70 7.04
C LEU A 275 -10.53 -9.64 6.60
N VAL A 276 -10.92 -8.69 7.47
CA VAL A 276 -11.79 -7.56 7.10
C VAL A 276 -11.21 -6.83 5.89
N SER A 277 -9.93 -6.45 5.95
CA SER A 277 -9.28 -5.74 4.85
C SER A 277 -9.27 -6.56 3.55
N MET A 278 -9.10 -7.88 3.62
CA MET A 278 -9.10 -8.76 2.46
C MET A 278 -10.48 -8.81 1.81
N TYR A 279 -11.53 -9.05 2.60
CA TYR A 279 -12.90 -9.08 2.10
C TYR A 279 -13.31 -7.76 1.43
N CYS A 280 -12.99 -6.61 2.05
CA CYS A 280 -13.20 -5.29 1.44
C CYS A 280 -12.46 -5.18 0.09
N LYS A 281 -11.14 -5.40 0.07
CA LYS A 281 -10.32 -5.23 -1.14
C LYS A 281 -10.58 -6.26 -2.26
N CYS A 282 -11.26 -7.35 -1.94
CA CYS A 282 -11.73 -8.35 -2.90
C CYS A 282 -13.17 -8.12 -3.38
N GLY A 283 -13.84 -7.04 -2.95
CA GLY A 283 -15.19 -6.72 -3.40
C GLY A 283 -16.30 -7.52 -2.72
N ASP A 284 -16.10 -7.96 -1.48
CA ASP A 284 -17.09 -8.66 -0.65
C ASP A 284 -17.28 -7.92 0.69
N LEU A 285 -17.92 -6.76 0.61
CA LEU A 285 -18.13 -5.87 1.76
C LEU A 285 -19.03 -6.51 2.81
N GLU A 286 -20.02 -7.30 2.40
CA GLU A 286 -20.92 -7.99 3.33
C GLU A 286 -20.15 -8.98 4.22
N GLY A 287 -19.24 -9.77 3.62
CA GLY A 287 -18.35 -10.65 4.36
C GLY A 287 -17.47 -9.88 5.36
N ALA A 288 -16.96 -8.71 4.96
CA ALA A 288 -16.18 -7.85 5.84
C ALA A 288 -17.01 -7.30 7.01
N CYS A 289 -18.23 -6.80 6.75
CA CYS A 289 -19.17 -6.32 7.77
C CYS A 289 -19.47 -7.40 8.82
N LYS A 290 -19.78 -8.62 8.36
CA LYS A 290 -20.08 -9.75 9.23
C LYS A 290 -18.89 -10.04 10.14
N LEU A 291 -17.69 -10.20 9.58
CA LEU A 291 -16.49 -10.49 10.35
C LEU A 291 -16.17 -9.37 11.35
N PHE A 292 -16.27 -8.11 10.93
CA PHE A 292 -16.08 -6.96 11.80
C PHE A 292 -17.07 -6.95 12.97
N SER A 293 -18.33 -7.35 12.75
CA SER A 293 -19.35 -7.44 13.79
C SER A 293 -19.08 -8.56 14.80
N GLU A 294 -18.48 -9.66 14.37
CA GLU A 294 -18.12 -10.81 15.21
C GLU A 294 -16.86 -10.58 16.07
N MET A 295 -16.03 -9.58 15.74
CA MET A 295 -14.86 -9.21 16.53
C MET A 295 -15.25 -8.75 17.94
N ARG A 296 -14.77 -9.45 18.97
CA ARG A 296 -15.03 -9.12 20.39
C ARG A 296 -14.40 -7.79 20.81
N THR A 297 -13.19 -7.54 20.31
CA THR A 297 -12.39 -6.35 20.61
C THR A 297 -11.89 -5.75 19.31
N ARG A 298 -12.01 -4.44 19.16
CA ARG A 298 -11.63 -3.69 17.95
C ARG A 298 -10.70 -2.56 18.33
N ASP A 299 -9.49 -2.60 17.82
CA ASP A 299 -8.55 -1.49 17.95
C ASP A 299 -8.75 -0.48 16.82
N VAL A 300 -8.01 0.64 16.88
CA VAL A 300 -8.07 1.69 15.85
C VAL A 300 -7.81 1.15 14.43
N VAL A 301 -7.00 0.10 14.28
CA VAL A 301 -6.68 -0.50 12.98
C VAL A 301 -7.88 -1.25 12.42
N ALA A 302 -8.59 -2.03 13.24
CA ALA A 302 -9.82 -2.70 12.85
C ALA A 302 -10.92 -1.72 12.41
N TRP A 303 -11.12 -0.63 13.17
CA TRP A 303 -12.06 0.44 12.82
C TRP A 303 -11.70 1.09 11.49
N ASN A 304 -10.42 1.47 11.32
CA ASN A 304 -9.94 2.10 10.09
C ASN A 304 -10.11 1.18 8.88
N ALA A 305 -9.84 -0.12 9.01
CA ALA A 305 -10.02 -1.09 7.92
C ALA A 305 -11.48 -1.12 7.43
N MET A 306 -12.45 -1.07 8.34
CA MET A 306 -13.87 -1.10 7.99
C MET A 306 -14.36 0.26 7.46
N ILE A 307 -13.93 1.39 8.04
CA ILE A 307 -14.25 2.74 7.54
C ILE A 307 -13.71 2.90 6.10
N SER A 308 -12.45 2.51 5.86
CA SER A 308 -11.86 2.50 4.52
C SER A 308 -12.60 1.56 3.57
N GLY A 309 -13.07 0.40 4.05
CA GLY A 309 -13.89 -0.52 3.27
C GLY A 309 -15.18 0.13 2.77
N TYR A 310 -15.96 0.73 3.67
CA TYR A 310 -17.16 1.48 3.26
C TYR A 310 -16.84 2.63 2.29
N ALA A 311 -15.78 3.40 2.56
CA ALA A 311 -15.33 4.48 1.68
C ALA A 311 -14.99 3.98 0.26
N GLN A 312 -14.24 2.90 0.14
CA GLN A 312 -13.86 2.30 -1.15
C GLN A 312 -15.08 1.80 -1.94
N HIS A 313 -16.14 1.39 -1.26
CA HIS A 313 -17.35 0.85 -1.90
C HIS A 313 -18.43 1.90 -2.22
N GLY A 314 -18.17 3.18 -1.92
CA GLY A 314 -19.11 4.28 -2.16
C GLY A 314 -20.16 4.45 -1.05
N HIS A 315 -20.02 3.76 0.07
CA HIS A 315 -20.93 3.83 1.23
C HIS A 315 -20.44 4.87 2.24
N GLY A 316 -20.38 6.13 1.81
CA GLY A 316 -19.79 7.20 2.62
C GLY A 316 -20.55 7.52 3.89
N GLN A 317 -21.88 7.40 3.88
CA GLN A 317 -22.70 7.69 5.07
C GLN A 317 -22.44 6.63 6.15
N GLU A 318 -22.32 5.38 5.76
CA GLU A 318 -22.01 4.26 6.63
C GLU A 318 -20.59 4.38 7.19
N ALA A 319 -19.63 4.86 6.39
CA ALA A 319 -18.28 5.18 6.87
C ALA A 319 -18.28 6.27 7.95
N ILE A 320 -19.06 7.34 7.75
CA ILE A 320 -19.23 8.43 8.74
C ILE A 320 -19.92 7.91 10.01
N ASN A 321 -20.99 7.14 9.87
CA ASN A 321 -21.68 6.53 11.01
C ASN A 321 -20.75 5.63 11.82
N LEU A 322 -19.86 4.90 11.15
CA LEU A 322 -18.87 4.05 11.80
C LEU A 322 -17.77 4.86 12.50
N PHE A 323 -17.36 5.99 11.93
CA PHE A 323 -16.46 6.95 12.58
C PHE A 323 -17.08 7.56 13.85
N GLU A 324 -18.36 7.95 13.81
CA GLU A 324 -19.08 8.43 14.99
C GLU A 324 -19.18 7.33 16.07
N LYS A 325 -19.48 6.10 15.67
CA LYS A 325 -19.53 4.94 16.57
C LYS A 325 -18.18 4.65 17.22
N MET A 326 -17.08 4.76 16.46
CA MET A 326 -15.71 4.62 16.96
C MET A 326 -15.44 5.62 18.09
N LYS A 327 -15.81 6.89 17.88
CA LYS A 327 -15.69 7.96 18.90
C LYS A 327 -16.57 7.70 20.12
N ALA A 328 -17.83 7.30 19.92
CA ALA A 328 -18.76 7.00 21.01
C ALA A 328 -18.28 5.83 21.90
N GLN A 329 -17.49 4.90 21.34
CA GLN A 329 -16.86 3.80 22.09
C GLN A 329 -15.51 4.19 22.71
N GLY A 330 -15.14 5.46 22.68
CA GLY A 330 -13.90 5.97 23.29
C GLY A 330 -12.62 5.62 22.52
N VAL A 331 -12.73 5.07 21.29
CA VAL A 331 -11.56 4.79 20.46
C VAL A 331 -11.12 6.08 19.78
N LYS A 332 -9.94 6.57 20.14
CA LYS A 332 -9.42 7.84 19.60
C LYS A 332 -9.06 7.71 18.12
N PRO A 333 -9.60 8.56 17.23
CA PRO A 333 -9.17 8.66 15.84
C PRO A 333 -7.68 8.96 15.73
N ASN A 334 -7.04 8.38 14.72
CA ASN A 334 -5.66 8.72 14.34
C ASN A 334 -5.60 9.26 12.92
N TRP A 335 -4.38 9.55 12.44
CA TRP A 335 -4.17 10.08 11.10
C TRP A 335 -4.72 9.16 9.98
N ILE A 336 -4.65 7.83 10.16
CA ILE A 336 -5.23 6.88 9.19
C ILE A 336 -6.76 6.96 9.19
N THR A 337 -7.38 7.18 10.36
CA THR A 337 -8.83 7.36 10.49
C THR A 337 -9.31 8.55 9.66
N PHE A 338 -8.62 9.69 9.76
CA PHE A 338 -9.00 10.88 8.98
C PHE A 338 -8.81 10.69 7.48
N VAL A 339 -7.75 10.03 7.03
CA VAL A 339 -7.60 9.65 5.61
C VAL A 339 -8.79 8.81 5.14
N ALA A 340 -9.21 7.82 5.93
CA ALA A 340 -10.36 6.96 5.59
C ALA A 340 -11.68 7.74 5.50
N VAL A 341 -11.94 8.63 6.46
CA VAL A 341 -13.16 9.48 6.48
C VAL A 341 -13.15 10.49 5.33
N LEU A 342 -12.02 11.15 5.07
CA LEU A 342 -11.90 12.06 3.92
C LEU A 342 -12.10 11.32 2.60
N THR A 343 -11.57 10.10 2.46
CA THR A 343 -11.81 9.24 1.29
C THR A 343 -13.30 8.94 1.12
N ALA A 344 -14.02 8.67 2.22
CA ALA A 344 -15.48 8.48 2.17
C ALA A 344 -16.19 9.73 1.63
N CYS A 345 -15.79 10.91 2.09
CA CYS A 345 -16.34 12.19 1.65
C CYS A 345 -16.07 12.45 0.16
N ILE A 346 -14.87 12.14 -0.32
CA ILE A 346 -14.47 12.28 -1.74
C ILE A 346 -15.38 11.42 -2.63
N HIS A 347 -15.69 10.19 -2.21
CA HIS A 347 -16.48 9.27 -3.04
C HIS A 347 -17.99 9.54 -3.00
N THR A 348 -18.49 10.24 -1.98
CA THR A 348 -19.93 10.50 -1.81
C THR A 348 -20.34 11.97 -1.92
N GLY A 349 -19.37 12.88 -2.05
CA GLY A 349 -19.64 14.30 -2.20
C GLY A 349 -19.97 15.02 -0.89
N PHE A 350 -19.66 14.44 0.28
CA PHE A 350 -19.83 15.10 1.58
C PHE A 350 -18.72 16.14 1.85
N CYS A 351 -18.66 17.16 0.99
CA CYS A 351 -17.63 18.19 1.00
C CYS A 351 -17.53 18.92 2.34
N ASP A 352 -18.66 19.39 2.87
CA ASP A 352 -18.70 20.17 4.11
C ASP A 352 -18.20 19.37 5.31
N PHE A 353 -18.63 18.10 5.42
CA PHE A 353 -18.17 17.21 6.49
C PHE A 353 -16.67 16.90 6.35
N GLY A 354 -16.17 16.73 5.12
CA GLY A 354 -14.75 16.53 4.87
C GLY A 354 -13.90 17.73 5.28
N ILE A 355 -14.34 18.95 4.93
CA ILE A 355 -13.70 20.21 5.36
C ILE A 355 -13.70 20.31 6.88
N GLN A 356 -14.84 20.10 7.52
CA GLN A 356 -14.95 20.12 8.99
C GLN A 356 -14.01 19.12 9.66
N CYS A 357 -13.92 17.89 9.14
CA CYS A 357 -13.00 16.88 9.66
C CYS A 357 -11.54 17.32 9.54
N PHE A 358 -11.15 17.92 8.41
CA PHE A 358 -9.79 18.39 8.19
C PHE A 358 -9.41 19.58 9.07
N GLU A 359 -10.33 20.51 9.32
CA GLU A 359 -10.10 21.65 10.21
C GLU A 359 -9.99 21.21 11.67
N THR A 360 -10.89 20.31 12.10
CA THR A 360 -10.94 19.87 13.49
C THR A 360 -9.90 18.80 13.87
N MET A 361 -9.26 18.13 12.89
CA MET A 361 -8.32 17.02 13.18
C MET A 361 -7.17 17.43 14.10
N GLN A 362 -6.62 18.63 13.93
CA GLN A 362 -5.52 19.11 14.76
C GLN A 362 -6.01 19.68 16.09
N GLU A 363 -7.05 20.51 16.04
CA GLU A 363 -7.55 21.25 17.21
C GLU A 363 -8.20 20.33 18.25
N ILE A 364 -9.05 19.40 17.80
CA ILE A 364 -9.84 18.53 18.68
C ILE A 364 -9.09 17.23 18.97
N TYR A 365 -8.42 16.66 17.97
CA TYR A 365 -7.85 15.30 18.08
C TYR A 365 -6.33 15.29 18.21
N GLY A 366 -5.65 16.44 18.10
CA GLY A 366 -4.19 16.53 18.15
C GLY A 366 -3.49 15.83 16.99
N VAL A 367 -4.21 15.54 15.90
CA VAL A 367 -3.68 14.87 14.71
C VAL A 367 -3.18 15.94 13.75
N LYS A 368 -1.86 16.05 13.59
CA LYS A 368 -1.27 16.98 12.63
C LYS A 368 -1.56 16.51 11.17
N PRO A 369 -2.04 17.39 10.29
CA PRO A 369 -2.19 17.09 8.86
C PRO A 369 -0.87 16.62 8.22
N ARG A 370 -1.00 15.66 7.29
CA ARG A 370 0.11 15.03 6.54
C ARG A 370 -0.21 15.05 5.05
N ALA A 371 0.77 14.75 4.19
CA ALA A 371 0.62 14.72 2.74
C ALA A 371 -0.64 13.98 2.25
N ASP A 372 -0.97 12.85 2.89
CA ASP A 372 -2.17 12.07 2.54
C ASP A 372 -3.48 12.84 2.78
N HIS A 373 -3.59 13.58 3.88
CA HIS A 373 -4.79 14.38 4.20
C HIS A 373 -4.95 15.54 3.23
N TYR A 374 -3.85 16.25 2.93
CA TYR A 374 -3.87 17.33 1.95
C TYR A 374 -4.24 16.80 0.55
N SER A 375 -3.71 15.63 0.16
CA SER A 375 -4.08 14.98 -1.10
C SER A 375 -5.57 14.65 -1.15
N CYS A 376 -6.13 14.12 -0.05
CA CYS A 376 -7.57 13.88 0.07
C CYS A 376 -8.39 15.18 -0.04
N MET A 377 -7.96 16.25 0.63
CA MET A 377 -8.64 17.54 0.56
C MET A 377 -8.59 18.17 -0.84
N VAL A 378 -7.45 18.08 -1.53
CA VAL A 378 -7.34 18.53 -2.92
C VAL A 378 -8.32 17.74 -3.80
N ASP A 379 -8.39 16.41 -3.66
CA ASP A 379 -9.34 15.57 -4.42
C ASP A 379 -10.80 15.97 -4.10
N LEU A 380 -11.13 16.14 -2.83
CA LEU A 380 -12.46 16.56 -2.38
C LEU A 380 -12.88 17.90 -3.00
N LEU A 381 -12.02 18.91 -2.92
CA LEU A 381 -12.28 20.25 -3.48
C LEU A 381 -12.36 20.20 -5.01
N CYS A 382 -11.47 19.43 -5.65
CA CYS A 382 -11.48 19.25 -7.10
C CYS A 382 -12.78 18.60 -7.59
N ARG A 383 -13.26 17.53 -6.93
CA ARG A 383 -14.53 16.89 -7.28
C ARG A 383 -15.73 17.77 -7.01
N ALA A 384 -15.68 18.63 -5.99
CA ALA A 384 -16.70 19.64 -5.72
C ALA A 384 -16.67 20.83 -6.68
N GLY A 385 -15.72 20.90 -7.62
CA GLY A 385 -15.57 22.01 -8.57
C GLY A 385 -14.93 23.28 -7.99
N LEU A 386 -14.43 23.20 -6.75
CA LEU A 386 -13.80 24.32 -6.03
C LEU A 386 -12.31 24.43 -6.39
N LEU A 387 -12.01 24.57 -7.69
CA LEU A 387 -10.65 24.47 -8.22
C LEU A 387 -9.71 25.54 -7.65
N GLU A 388 -10.18 26.77 -7.47
CA GLU A 388 -9.36 27.85 -6.89
C GLU A 388 -8.93 27.53 -5.45
N ARG A 389 -9.87 27.02 -4.63
CA ARG A 389 -9.57 26.57 -3.26
C ARG A 389 -8.58 25.42 -3.27
N ALA A 390 -8.72 24.47 -4.21
CA ALA A 390 -7.78 23.37 -4.36
C ALA A 390 -6.37 23.86 -4.69
N VAL A 391 -6.22 24.81 -5.63
CA VAL A 391 -4.92 25.40 -5.99
C VAL A 391 -4.33 26.19 -4.81
N CYS A 392 -5.15 26.95 -4.08
CA CYS A 392 -4.71 27.66 -2.87
C CYS A 392 -4.20 26.69 -1.80
N LEU A 393 -4.90 25.56 -1.61
CA LEU A 393 -4.48 24.52 -0.68
C LEU A 393 -3.15 23.87 -1.11
N ILE A 394 -2.97 23.61 -2.40
CA ILE A 394 -1.70 23.09 -2.95
C ILE A 394 -0.54 24.06 -2.68
N ARG A 395 -0.77 25.37 -2.89
CA ARG A 395 0.26 26.41 -2.69
C ARG A 395 0.61 26.64 -1.22
N SER A 396 -0.32 26.36 -0.30
CA SER A 396 -0.14 26.54 1.14
C SER A 396 0.36 25.28 1.88
N MET A 397 0.65 24.18 1.16
CA MET A 397 1.16 22.97 1.78
C MET A 397 2.54 23.24 2.43
N PRO A 398 2.80 22.74 3.66
CA PRO A 398 4.07 22.96 4.36
C PRO A 398 5.22 22.05 3.86
N PHE A 399 4.99 21.30 2.79
CA PHE A 399 5.91 20.35 2.18
C PHE A 399 5.65 20.31 0.67
N GLU A 400 6.53 19.66 -0.09
CA GLU A 400 6.34 19.48 -1.53
C GLU A 400 5.06 18.67 -1.82
N PRO A 401 4.11 19.20 -2.63
CA PRO A 401 2.87 18.48 -2.92
C PRO A 401 3.13 17.17 -3.66
N HIS A 402 2.45 16.12 -3.20
CA HIS A 402 2.54 14.80 -3.82
C HIS A 402 1.99 14.83 -5.27
N PRO A 403 2.59 14.10 -6.23
CA PRO A 403 2.14 14.11 -7.62
C PRO A 403 0.65 13.79 -7.81
N SER A 404 0.05 12.96 -6.94
CA SER A 404 -1.38 12.66 -7.00
C SER A 404 -2.28 13.90 -6.86
N ALA A 405 -1.86 14.93 -6.12
CA ALA A 405 -2.64 16.16 -5.96
C ALA A 405 -2.76 16.91 -7.30
N TYR A 406 -1.65 17.08 -8.03
CA TYR A 406 -1.66 17.67 -9.36
C TYR A 406 -2.37 16.77 -10.39
N GLY A 407 -2.19 15.45 -10.30
CA GLY A 407 -2.91 14.50 -11.16
C GLY A 407 -4.43 14.60 -11.01
N THR A 408 -4.89 14.78 -9.77
CA THR A 408 -6.32 14.95 -9.46
C THR A 408 -6.85 16.29 -9.93
N LEU A 409 -6.10 17.37 -9.70
CA LEU A 409 -6.43 18.70 -10.22
C LEU A 409 -6.51 18.69 -11.76
N LEU A 410 -5.54 18.06 -12.44
CA LEU A 410 -5.52 17.93 -13.90
C LEU A 410 -6.76 17.17 -14.42
N ALA A 411 -7.13 16.07 -13.76
CA ALA A 411 -8.32 15.32 -14.10
C ALA A 411 -9.61 16.14 -13.90
N ALA A 412 -9.70 16.94 -12.84
CA ALA A 412 -10.83 17.82 -12.59
C ALA A 412 -10.89 18.99 -13.59
N CYS A 413 -9.76 19.55 -13.98
CA CYS A 413 -9.69 20.61 -14.99
C CYS A 413 -10.26 20.17 -16.34
N ARG A 414 -10.13 18.88 -16.70
CA ARG A 414 -10.80 18.30 -17.86
C ARG A 414 -12.33 18.37 -17.74
N VAL A 415 -12.87 18.04 -16.57
CA VAL A 415 -14.32 18.02 -16.30
C VAL A 415 -14.89 19.44 -16.28
N TYR A 416 -14.22 20.35 -15.59
CA TYR A 416 -14.65 21.74 -15.43
C TYR A 416 -14.13 22.69 -16.52
N LYS A 417 -13.47 22.15 -17.55
CA LYS A 417 -12.94 22.87 -18.72
C LYS A 417 -12.06 24.08 -18.36
N ASN A 418 -11.22 23.94 -17.33
CA ASN A 418 -10.30 25.01 -16.90
C ASN A 418 -8.89 24.76 -17.46
N LEU A 419 -8.54 25.48 -18.52
CA LEU A 419 -7.27 25.27 -19.24
C LEU A 419 -6.06 25.75 -18.43
N GLU A 420 -6.18 26.90 -17.75
CA GLU A 420 -5.09 27.50 -16.98
C GLU A 420 -4.58 26.56 -15.87
N PHE A 421 -5.49 26.02 -15.07
CA PHE A 421 -5.12 25.08 -14.01
C PHE A 421 -4.68 23.72 -14.55
N ALA A 422 -5.16 23.31 -15.73
CA ALA A 422 -4.66 22.12 -16.41
C ALA A 422 -3.18 22.27 -16.79
N GLU A 423 -2.79 23.40 -17.40
CA GLU A 423 -1.39 23.67 -17.76
C GLU A 423 -0.50 23.75 -16.52
N PHE A 424 -0.97 24.43 -15.46
CA PHE A 424 -0.27 24.48 -14.18
C PHE A 424 -0.02 23.09 -13.59
N ALA A 425 -1.07 22.26 -13.50
CA ALA A 425 -0.99 20.93 -12.91
C ALA A 425 -0.12 19.99 -13.74
N ALA A 426 -0.29 19.98 -15.07
CA ALA A 426 0.52 19.16 -15.97
C ALA A 426 1.98 19.59 -15.95
N GLY A 427 2.26 20.89 -15.97
CA GLY A 427 3.61 21.44 -15.87
C GLY A 427 4.31 21.00 -14.59
N LYS A 428 3.62 21.03 -13.44
CA LYS A 428 4.17 20.55 -12.16
C LYS A 428 4.45 19.05 -12.14
N LEU A 429 3.53 18.24 -12.67
CA LEU A 429 3.73 16.78 -12.79
C LEU A 429 4.96 16.43 -13.63
N ILE A 430 5.15 17.14 -14.75
CA ILE A 430 6.24 16.89 -15.69
C ILE A 430 7.57 17.40 -15.13
N GLN A 431 7.58 18.52 -14.42
CA GLN A 431 8.75 19.00 -13.69
C GLN A 431 9.21 18.00 -12.62
N GLN A 432 8.27 17.36 -11.91
CA GLN A 432 8.58 16.36 -10.89
C GLN A 432 9.01 15.01 -11.51
N ASN A 433 8.38 14.60 -12.61
CA ASN A 433 8.71 13.37 -13.32
C ASN A 433 8.41 13.50 -14.82
N SER A 434 9.48 13.66 -15.61
CA SER A 434 9.40 13.80 -17.07
C SER A 434 8.86 12.55 -17.78
N HIS A 435 8.85 11.39 -17.13
CA HIS A 435 8.30 10.14 -17.66
C HIS A 435 6.83 9.89 -17.26
N ASN A 436 6.14 10.88 -16.68
CA ASN A 436 4.73 10.74 -16.31
C ASN A 436 3.80 10.79 -17.54
N ALA A 437 3.60 9.64 -18.20
CA ALA A 437 2.72 9.50 -19.36
C ALA A 437 1.30 10.03 -19.12
N GLY A 438 0.78 9.88 -17.90
CA GLY A 438 -0.56 10.34 -17.53
C GLY A 438 -0.74 11.85 -17.68
N ALA A 439 0.26 12.63 -17.29
CA ALA A 439 0.23 14.09 -17.39
C ALA A 439 0.14 14.57 -18.84
N TYR A 440 1.01 14.06 -19.71
CA TYR A 440 1.01 14.39 -21.14
C TYR A 440 -0.30 13.98 -21.82
N VAL A 441 -0.75 12.74 -21.57
CA VAL A 441 -1.97 12.22 -22.20
C VAL A 441 -3.19 13.02 -21.75
N GLN A 442 -3.33 13.34 -20.45
CA GLN A 442 -4.46 14.14 -19.98
C GLN A 442 -4.41 15.58 -20.49
N LEU A 443 -3.24 16.22 -20.53
CA LEU A 443 -3.11 17.57 -21.08
C LEU A 443 -3.46 17.60 -22.58
N ALA A 444 -2.93 16.66 -23.37
CA ALA A 444 -3.28 16.52 -24.78
C ALA A 444 -4.79 16.26 -24.96
N ASN A 445 -5.39 15.46 -24.10
CA ASN A 445 -6.83 15.21 -24.12
C ASN A 445 -7.66 16.47 -23.83
N ILE A 446 -7.21 17.32 -22.91
CA ILE A 446 -7.86 18.60 -22.60
C ILE A 446 -7.77 19.56 -23.80
N TYR A 447 -6.60 19.67 -24.44
CA TYR A 447 -6.45 20.46 -25.67
C TYR A 447 -7.30 19.92 -26.82
N ALA A 448 -7.39 18.59 -26.97
CA ALA A 448 -8.23 17.96 -27.99
C ALA A 448 -9.71 18.29 -27.77
N ALA A 449 -10.20 18.22 -26.52
CA ALA A 449 -11.56 18.61 -26.18
C ALA A 449 -11.84 20.11 -26.39
N ALA A 450 -10.80 20.95 -26.35
CA ALA A 450 -10.86 22.37 -26.68
C ALA A 450 -10.63 22.66 -28.18
N ASN A 451 -10.56 21.64 -29.03
CA ASN A 451 -10.26 21.73 -30.48
C ASN A 451 -8.91 22.41 -30.82
N GLN A 452 -7.95 22.40 -29.89
CA GLN A 452 -6.62 22.99 -30.07
C GLN A 452 -5.59 21.96 -30.57
N TRP A 453 -5.73 21.49 -31.81
CA TRP A 453 -4.90 20.41 -32.37
C TRP A 453 -3.41 20.73 -32.52
N ALA A 454 -3.06 22.02 -32.65
CA ALA A 454 -1.67 22.47 -32.63
C ALA A 454 -0.99 22.15 -31.29
N GLU A 455 -1.71 22.39 -30.20
CA GLU A 455 -1.24 22.13 -28.83
C GLU A 455 -1.17 20.64 -28.53
N VAL A 456 -2.14 19.84 -29.01
CA VAL A 456 -2.08 18.37 -28.97
C VAL A 456 -0.80 17.86 -29.64
N SER A 457 -0.47 18.40 -30.82
CA SER A 457 0.74 18.03 -31.57
C SER A 457 2.01 18.44 -30.81
N ARG A 458 2.01 19.61 -30.16
CA ARG A 458 3.09 20.08 -29.28
C ARG A 458 3.33 19.12 -28.11
N VAL A 459 2.27 18.74 -27.38
CA VAL A 459 2.35 17.84 -26.22
C VAL A 459 2.80 16.44 -26.65
N ARG A 460 2.33 15.91 -27.78
CA ARG A 460 2.77 14.62 -28.32
C ARG A 460 4.25 14.62 -28.71
N ARG A 461 4.75 15.71 -29.29
CA ARG A 461 6.18 15.88 -29.58
C ARG A 461 6.98 15.92 -28.27
N TRP A 462 6.52 16.70 -27.29
CA TRP A 462 7.15 16.79 -25.98
C TRP A 462 7.20 15.43 -25.25
N MET A 463 6.17 14.61 -25.39
CA MET A 463 6.13 13.24 -24.87
C MET A 463 7.16 12.33 -25.56
N LYS A 464 7.35 12.47 -26.88
CA LYS A 464 8.36 11.73 -27.65
C LYS A 464 9.78 12.14 -27.26
N ASP A 465 10.02 13.44 -27.10
CA ASP A 465 11.34 13.99 -26.74
C ASP A 465 11.78 13.53 -25.34
N ASN A 466 10.83 13.28 -24.43
CA ASN A 466 11.09 12.71 -23.10
C ASN A 466 11.05 11.17 -23.06
N ALA A 467 11.02 10.50 -24.21
CA ALA A 467 11.00 9.03 -24.34
C ALA A 467 9.94 8.34 -23.46
N VAL A 468 8.77 8.95 -23.31
CA VAL A 468 7.75 8.50 -22.35
C VAL A 468 7.00 7.26 -22.88
N VAL A 469 6.95 6.20 -22.08
CA VAL A 469 6.21 4.97 -22.38
C VAL A 469 4.82 5.01 -21.77
N LYS A 470 3.78 4.74 -22.57
CA LYS A 470 2.39 4.68 -22.10
C LYS A 470 2.08 3.34 -21.46
N THR A 471 1.51 3.35 -20.25
CA THR A 471 0.93 2.16 -19.62
C THR A 471 -0.40 1.80 -20.30
N PRO A 472 -0.57 0.57 -20.84
CA PRO A 472 -1.84 0.15 -21.40
C PRO A 472 -2.89 -0.07 -20.30
N GLY A 473 -4.13 0.32 -20.58
CA GLY A 473 -5.27 -0.02 -19.74
C GLY A 473 -5.74 -1.45 -20.03
N TYR A 474 -5.98 -2.22 -18.98
CA TYR A 474 -6.56 -3.55 -19.07
C TYR A 474 -7.54 -3.79 -17.93
N SER A 475 -8.47 -4.71 -18.17
CA SER A 475 -9.43 -5.18 -17.17
C SER A 475 -9.34 -6.69 -17.07
N TRP A 476 -9.62 -7.25 -15.90
CA TRP A 476 -9.60 -8.69 -15.71
C TRP A 476 -10.75 -9.19 -14.86
N VAL A 477 -11.05 -10.47 -15.01
CA VAL A 477 -12.04 -11.21 -14.24
C VAL A 477 -11.50 -12.59 -13.91
N GLU A 478 -11.74 -13.05 -12.67
CA GLU A 478 -11.38 -14.40 -12.23
C GLU A 478 -12.61 -15.32 -12.35
N ILE A 479 -12.48 -16.39 -13.13
CA ILE A 479 -13.54 -17.39 -13.31
C ILE A 479 -12.95 -18.77 -13.07
N LYS A 480 -13.53 -19.52 -12.11
CA LYS A 480 -13.07 -20.87 -11.74
C LYS A 480 -11.57 -20.93 -11.40
N GLY A 481 -11.03 -19.88 -10.78
CA GLY A 481 -9.62 -19.78 -10.40
C GLY A 481 -8.67 -19.33 -11.50
N VAL A 482 -9.17 -19.08 -12.72
CA VAL A 482 -8.36 -18.59 -13.84
C VAL A 482 -8.61 -17.10 -14.04
N VAL A 483 -7.54 -16.30 -14.12
CA VAL A 483 -7.61 -14.87 -14.40
C VAL A 483 -7.61 -14.65 -15.92
N HIS A 484 -8.63 -13.97 -16.43
CA HIS A 484 -8.74 -13.58 -17.83
C HIS A 484 -8.52 -12.07 -17.97
N GLU A 485 -7.42 -11.66 -18.62
CA GLU A 485 -7.09 -10.27 -18.91
C GLU A 485 -7.60 -9.85 -20.29
N PHE A 486 -8.18 -8.65 -20.36
CA PHE A 486 -8.67 -8.02 -21.58
C PHE A 486 -8.04 -6.65 -21.76
N ARG A 487 -7.55 -6.37 -22.96
CA ARG A 487 -7.07 -5.05 -23.39
C ARG A 487 -8.09 -4.42 -24.33
N SER A 488 -8.08 -3.08 -24.45
CA SER A 488 -8.92 -2.44 -25.47
C SER A 488 -8.53 -2.95 -26.85
N ASN A 489 -9.53 -3.36 -27.65
CA ASN A 489 -9.34 -4.04 -28.94
C ASN A 489 -8.54 -5.35 -28.85
N ASP A 490 -8.71 -6.12 -27.76
CA ASP A 490 -8.13 -7.46 -27.63
C ASP A 490 -8.44 -8.33 -28.86
N ARG A 491 -7.43 -9.12 -29.26
CA ARG A 491 -7.48 -10.04 -30.40
C ARG A 491 -7.09 -11.46 -30.03
N LEU A 492 -6.68 -11.71 -28.78
CA LEU A 492 -5.98 -12.93 -28.39
C LEU A 492 -6.86 -13.91 -27.60
N HIS A 493 -7.95 -13.45 -26.99
CA HIS A 493 -8.78 -14.31 -26.17
C HIS A 493 -9.43 -15.46 -26.98
N PRO A 494 -9.34 -16.74 -26.55
CA PRO A 494 -9.85 -17.88 -27.34
C PRO A 494 -11.35 -17.82 -27.66
N GLN A 495 -12.13 -17.16 -26.80
CA GLN A 495 -13.59 -17.02 -26.95
C GLN A 495 -14.03 -15.64 -27.48
N LEU A 496 -13.13 -14.88 -28.09
CA LEU A 496 -13.39 -13.49 -28.50
C LEU A 496 -14.64 -13.34 -29.39
N ARG A 497 -14.91 -14.31 -30.26
CA ARG A 497 -16.12 -14.32 -31.10
C ARG A 497 -17.41 -14.27 -30.26
N LEU A 498 -17.52 -15.13 -29.24
CA LEU A 498 -18.69 -15.19 -28.35
C LEU A 498 -18.81 -13.91 -27.51
N ILE A 499 -17.68 -13.34 -27.10
CA ILE A 499 -17.63 -12.07 -26.36
C ILE A 499 -18.18 -10.93 -27.23
N HIS A 500 -17.75 -10.85 -28.49
CA HIS A 500 -18.25 -9.83 -29.44
C HIS A 500 -19.73 -10.00 -29.74
N GLU A 501 -20.19 -11.22 -30.03
CA GLU A 501 -21.62 -11.52 -30.24
C GLU A 501 -22.46 -11.09 -29.01
N ARG A 502 -21.96 -11.32 -27.79
CA ARG A 502 -22.61 -10.86 -26.57
C ARG A 502 -22.61 -9.34 -26.43
N LEU A 503 -21.52 -8.67 -26.77
CA LEU A 503 -21.43 -7.21 -26.73
C LEU A 503 -22.38 -6.54 -27.71
N ASP A 504 -22.48 -7.08 -28.93
CA ASP A 504 -23.34 -6.51 -29.96
C ASP A 504 -24.82 -6.64 -29.55
N TRP A 505 -25.20 -7.79 -28.96
CA TRP A 505 -26.53 -7.98 -28.34
C TRP A 505 -26.80 -7.02 -27.17
N LEU A 506 -25.80 -6.77 -26.33
CA LEU A 506 -25.91 -5.80 -25.22
C LEU A 506 -26.06 -4.38 -25.76
N GLU A 507 -25.32 -4.02 -26.82
CA GLU A 507 -25.36 -2.70 -27.43
C GLU A 507 -26.75 -2.35 -27.94
N GLU A 508 -27.39 -3.26 -28.66
CA GLU A 508 -28.76 -3.08 -29.17
C GLU A 508 -29.75 -2.81 -28.03
N ARG A 509 -29.69 -3.61 -26.96
CA ARG A 509 -30.56 -3.44 -25.79
C ARG A 509 -30.26 -2.16 -25.02
N MET A 510 -28.99 -1.80 -24.86
CA MET A 510 -28.60 -0.55 -24.22
C MET A 510 -29.12 0.65 -25.02
N LYS A 511 -29.00 0.64 -26.35
CA LYS A 511 -29.54 1.69 -27.23
C LYS A 511 -31.05 1.82 -27.11
N ALA A 512 -31.78 0.70 -27.05
CA ALA A 512 -33.22 0.69 -26.81
C ALA A 512 -33.62 1.32 -25.45
N MET A 513 -32.69 1.37 -24.50
CA MET A 513 -32.85 2.00 -23.19
C MET A 513 -32.28 3.43 -23.11
N GLY A 514 -31.91 4.04 -24.24
CA GLY A 514 -31.42 5.40 -24.32
C GLY A 514 -29.90 5.56 -24.14
N TYR A 515 -29.13 4.48 -24.26
CA TYR A 515 -27.67 4.57 -24.29
C TYR A 515 -27.18 5.30 -25.55
N ALA A 516 -26.45 6.38 -25.34
CA ALA A 516 -25.67 7.05 -26.38
C ALA A 516 -24.18 6.96 -26.00
N PRO A 517 -23.32 6.40 -26.86
CA PRO A 517 -21.88 6.36 -26.63
C PRO A 517 -21.32 7.77 -26.49
N ASP A 518 -20.59 8.01 -25.40
CA ASP A 518 -19.95 9.31 -25.17
C ASP A 518 -18.60 9.38 -25.90
N LEU A 519 -18.62 10.04 -27.06
CA LEU A 519 -17.47 10.13 -27.96
C LEU A 519 -16.31 10.96 -27.39
N ASP A 520 -16.54 11.76 -26.34
CA ASP A 520 -15.49 12.55 -25.68
C ASP A 520 -14.43 11.64 -25.01
N PHE A 521 -14.75 10.36 -24.79
CA PHE A 521 -13.80 9.37 -24.29
C PHE A 521 -12.93 8.73 -25.39
N VAL A 522 -13.17 9.02 -26.68
CA VAL A 522 -12.31 8.62 -27.81
C VAL A 522 -11.75 9.85 -28.51
N LEU A 523 -10.57 10.25 -28.05
CA LEU A 523 -9.88 11.46 -28.51
C LEU A 523 -8.93 11.20 -29.69
N HIS A 524 -9.28 10.20 -30.52
CA HIS A 524 -8.60 9.94 -31.79
C HIS A 524 -9.28 10.74 -32.90
N ASP A 525 -8.49 11.26 -33.82
CA ASP A 525 -8.99 11.94 -35.01
C ASP A 525 -9.37 10.89 -36.06
N VAL A 526 -10.55 10.30 -35.86
CA VAL A 526 -11.15 9.24 -36.71
C VAL A 526 -12.66 9.47 -36.83
N ASP A 527 -13.28 8.85 -37.81
CA ASP A 527 -14.73 8.92 -38.03
C ASP A 527 -15.54 8.50 -36.79
N GLU A 528 -16.69 9.14 -36.58
CA GLU A 528 -17.56 8.90 -35.42
C GLU A 528 -18.01 7.43 -35.31
N SER A 529 -18.27 6.77 -36.43
CA SER A 529 -18.63 5.36 -36.49
C SER A 529 -17.53 4.46 -35.91
N LEU A 530 -16.26 4.78 -36.20
CA LEU A 530 -15.12 4.06 -35.67
C LEU A 530 -14.92 4.37 -34.17
N LYS A 531 -15.18 5.60 -33.73
CA LYS A 531 -15.14 5.96 -32.30
C LYS A 531 -16.15 5.14 -31.49
N VAL A 532 -17.37 4.98 -31.98
CA VAL A 532 -18.40 4.14 -31.35
C VAL A 532 -17.92 2.69 -31.22
N GLN A 533 -17.36 2.13 -32.29
CA GLN A 533 -16.84 0.77 -32.29
C GLN A 533 -15.71 0.59 -31.27
N MET A 534 -14.78 1.56 -31.19
CA MET A 534 -13.68 1.55 -30.22
C MET A 534 -14.20 1.58 -28.77
N LEU A 535 -15.21 2.41 -28.46
CA LEU A 535 -15.83 2.46 -27.13
C LEU A 535 -16.46 1.14 -26.73
N MET A 536 -17.10 0.45 -27.67
CA MET A 536 -17.74 -0.84 -27.41
C MET A 536 -16.74 -1.96 -27.16
N ARG A 537 -15.47 -1.79 -27.58
CA ARG A 537 -14.38 -2.75 -27.39
C ARG A 537 -13.39 -2.32 -26.29
N HIS A 538 -13.83 -1.49 -25.35
CA HIS A 538 -13.08 -1.22 -24.13
C HIS A 538 -12.94 -2.47 -23.25
N SER A 539 -11.80 -2.56 -22.55
CA SER A 539 -11.46 -3.71 -21.70
C SER A 539 -12.54 -4.09 -20.68
N GLU A 540 -13.22 -3.10 -20.10
CA GLU A 540 -14.26 -3.31 -19.09
C GLU A 540 -15.46 -4.04 -19.68
N LYS A 541 -15.92 -3.59 -20.86
CA LYS A 541 -17.07 -4.19 -21.54
C LYS A 541 -16.74 -5.61 -22.00
N LEU A 542 -15.53 -5.84 -22.52
CA LEU A 542 -15.05 -7.18 -22.87
C LEU A 542 -15.06 -8.12 -21.65
N ALA A 543 -14.52 -7.66 -20.52
CA ALA A 543 -14.53 -8.43 -19.27
C ALA A 543 -15.96 -8.70 -18.74
N ILE A 544 -16.87 -7.72 -18.83
CA ILE A 544 -18.29 -7.90 -18.46
C ILE A 544 -18.94 -8.96 -19.34
N ALA A 545 -18.80 -8.84 -20.66
CA ALA A 545 -19.40 -9.76 -21.60
C ALA A 545 -18.86 -11.19 -21.43
N PHE A 546 -17.55 -11.34 -21.24
CA PHE A 546 -16.94 -12.62 -20.92
C PHE A 546 -17.45 -13.20 -19.60
N GLY A 547 -17.57 -12.36 -18.56
CA GLY A 547 -18.16 -12.74 -17.28
C GLY A 547 -19.59 -13.27 -17.44
N LEU A 548 -20.42 -12.59 -18.23
CA LEU A 548 -21.81 -12.97 -18.49
C LEU A 548 -21.93 -14.33 -19.19
N ILE A 549 -21.13 -14.60 -20.23
CA ILE A 549 -21.20 -15.88 -20.96
C ILE A 549 -20.63 -17.06 -20.16
N SER A 550 -19.71 -16.79 -19.23
CA SER A 550 -18.93 -17.84 -18.56
C SER A 550 -19.46 -18.24 -17.18
N THR A 551 -20.52 -17.59 -16.70
CA THR A 551 -21.05 -17.79 -15.34
C THR A 551 -22.57 -17.89 -15.32
N ALA A 552 -23.11 -18.60 -14.33
CA ALA A 552 -24.55 -18.78 -14.19
C ALA A 552 -25.27 -17.44 -13.96
N PRO A 553 -26.52 -17.29 -14.45
CA PRO A 553 -27.36 -16.12 -14.16
C PRO A 553 -27.48 -15.85 -12.66
N GLY A 554 -27.54 -14.57 -12.28
CA GLY A 554 -27.68 -14.12 -10.89
C GLY A 554 -26.39 -14.09 -10.04
N LEU A 555 -25.29 -14.73 -10.47
CA LEU A 555 -24.02 -14.65 -9.71
C LEU A 555 -23.39 -13.25 -9.81
N THR A 556 -22.96 -12.61 -8.72
CA THR A 556 -22.27 -11.30 -8.83
C THR A 556 -21.00 -11.37 -9.68
N LEU A 557 -20.90 -10.53 -10.71
CA LEU A 557 -19.68 -10.37 -11.51
C LEU A 557 -18.70 -9.45 -10.78
N ARG A 558 -17.42 -9.83 -10.71
CA ARG A 558 -16.35 -9.01 -10.11
C ARG A 558 -15.28 -8.74 -11.14
N ILE A 559 -15.14 -7.48 -11.52
CA ILE A 559 -14.26 -7.04 -12.59
C ILE A 559 -13.32 -5.99 -12.04
N PHE A 560 -12.08 -6.04 -12.45
CA PHE A 560 -11.03 -5.18 -11.95
C PHE A 560 -10.36 -4.46 -13.11
N LYS A 561 -9.93 -3.23 -12.89
CA LYS A 561 -9.25 -2.39 -13.88
C LYS A 561 -8.02 -1.75 -13.25
N ASN A 562 -6.92 -1.70 -14.00
CA ASN A 562 -5.67 -1.10 -13.55
C ASN A 562 -5.67 0.45 -13.59
N LEU A 563 -6.66 1.05 -14.25
CA LEU A 563 -6.85 2.50 -14.40
C LEU A 563 -8.26 2.89 -13.98
N ARG A 564 -8.54 4.20 -13.89
CA ARG A 564 -9.91 4.71 -13.67
C ARG A 564 -10.82 4.28 -14.83
N VAL A 565 -12.00 3.79 -14.49
CA VAL A 565 -13.05 3.43 -15.47
C VAL A 565 -13.57 4.71 -16.14
N CYS A 566 -13.72 4.71 -17.46
CA CYS A 566 -14.26 5.87 -18.18
C CYS A 566 -15.78 6.00 -18.01
N GLY A 567 -16.33 7.19 -18.29
CA GLY A 567 -17.75 7.50 -18.02
C GLY A 567 -18.69 6.67 -18.87
N ASP A 568 -18.32 6.46 -20.13
CA ASP A 568 -19.05 5.58 -21.04
C ASP A 568 -19.14 4.13 -20.51
N CYS A 569 -18.02 3.54 -20.09
CA CYS A 569 -18.02 2.18 -19.54
C CYS A 569 -18.78 2.08 -18.22
N HIS A 570 -18.71 3.12 -17.38
CA HIS A 570 -19.47 3.20 -16.14
C HIS A 570 -20.99 3.27 -16.43
N ASN A 571 -21.43 4.05 -17.42
CA ASN A 571 -22.84 4.13 -17.82
C ASN A 571 -23.32 2.85 -18.51
N ALA A 572 -22.50 2.23 -19.36
CA ALA A 572 -22.79 0.93 -19.93
C ALA A 572 -22.98 -0.14 -18.83
N ALA A 573 -22.08 -0.19 -17.84
CA ALA A 573 -22.19 -1.16 -16.74
C ALA A 573 -23.49 -1.00 -15.93
N LYS A 574 -23.98 0.22 -15.71
CA LYS A 574 -25.31 0.46 -15.13
C LYS A 574 -26.40 -0.23 -15.95
N LEU A 575 -26.46 0.06 -17.25
CA LEU A 575 -27.51 -0.48 -18.13
C LEU A 575 -27.41 -2.00 -18.25
N ILE A 576 -26.20 -2.55 -18.38
CA ILE A 576 -25.98 -4.00 -18.41
C ILE A 576 -26.49 -4.64 -17.12
N SER A 577 -26.22 -4.06 -15.94
CA SER A 577 -26.75 -4.59 -14.66
C SER A 577 -28.28 -4.66 -14.61
N LYS A 578 -28.96 -3.74 -15.32
CA LYS A 578 -30.42 -3.71 -15.44
C LYS A 578 -30.94 -4.71 -16.47
N ILE A 579 -30.25 -4.83 -17.61
CA ILE A 579 -30.61 -5.76 -18.71
C ILE A 579 -30.50 -7.21 -18.24
N GLU A 580 -29.45 -7.53 -17.49
CA GLU A 580 -29.14 -8.89 -17.04
C GLU A 580 -29.76 -9.25 -15.69
N ASP A 581 -30.43 -8.27 -15.03
CA ASP A 581 -30.87 -8.36 -13.63
C ASP A 581 -29.79 -8.94 -12.71
N ARG A 582 -28.60 -8.34 -12.78
CA ARG A 582 -27.38 -8.92 -12.23
C ARG A 582 -26.47 -7.87 -11.64
N GLU A 583 -25.96 -8.16 -10.45
CA GLU A 583 -24.99 -7.29 -9.79
C GLU A 583 -23.62 -7.40 -10.48
N ILE A 584 -23.05 -6.23 -10.80
CA ILE A 584 -21.69 -6.10 -11.34
C ILE A 584 -20.90 -5.22 -10.38
N ILE A 585 -19.85 -5.79 -9.80
CA ILE A 585 -18.88 -5.08 -8.97
C ILE A 585 -17.67 -4.79 -9.85
N LEU A 586 -17.43 -3.52 -10.13
CA LEU A 586 -16.28 -3.07 -10.90
C LEU A 586 -15.34 -2.27 -10.00
N ARG A 587 -14.11 -2.75 -9.81
CA ARG A 587 -13.08 -2.02 -9.09
C ARG A 587 -12.15 -1.31 -10.08
N ASP A 588 -12.00 -0.01 -9.93
CA ASP A 588 -10.92 0.74 -10.58
C ASP A 588 -9.65 0.75 -9.68
N THR A 589 -8.77 1.74 -9.82
CA THR A 589 -7.51 1.80 -9.05
C THR A 589 -7.72 1.65 -7.55
N THR A 590 -8.77 2.25 -6.99
CA THR A 590 -9.02 2.25 -5.54
C THR A 590 -10.49 2.19 -5.14
N ARG A 591 -11.43 2.36 -6.08
CA ARG A 591 -12.86 2.46 -5.80
C ARG A 591 -13.62 1.30 -6.43
N PHE A 592 -14.57 0.77 -5.68
CA PHE A 592 -15.58 -0.16 -6.16
C PHE A 592 -16.85 0.57 -6.57
N HIS A 593 -17.38 0.15 -7.70
CA HIS A 593 -18.66 0.56 -8.25
C HIS A 593 -19.57 -0.67 -8.22
N HIS A 594 -20.65 -0.60 -7.44
CA HIS A 594 -21.65 -1.66 -7.36
C HIS A 594 -22.80 -1.29 -8.26
N PHE A 595 -22.89 -1.94 -9.42
CA PHE A 595 -23.97 -1.75 -10.38
C PHE A 595 -25.08 -2.75 -10.13
N LYS A 596 -26.28 -2.26 -9.83
CA LYS A 596 -27.47 -3.09 -9.60
C LYS A 596 -28.72 -2.37 -10.07
N GLY A 597 -29.52 -3.04 -10.90
CA GLY A 597 -30.80 -2.49 -11.38
C GLY A 597 -30.70 -1.16 -12.14
N GLY A 598 -29.55 -0.85 -12.74
CA GLY A 598 -29.36 0.43 -13.46
C GLY A 598 -28.75 1.55 -12.61
N HIS A 599 -28.48 1.31 -11.33
CA HIS A 599 -27.87 2.26 -10.42
C HIS A 599 -26.45 1.85 -10.06
N CYS A 600 -25.64 2.81 -9.62
CA CYS A 600 -24.29 2.57 -9.10
C CYS A 600 -24.20 3.08 -7.65
N SER A 601 -23.46 2.38 -6.78
CA SER A 601 -23.18 2.83 -5.41
C SER A 601 -22.50 4.21 -5.31
N CYS A 602 -21.95 4.74 -6.40
CA CYS A 602 -21.40 6.09 -6.43
C CYS A 602 -22.45 7.21 -6.39
N GLY A 603 -23.75 6.91 -6.56
CA GLY A 603 -24.81 7.92 -6.59
C GLY A 603 -24.70 8.93 -7.74
N GLY A 604 -23.89 8.64 -8.77
CA GLY A 604 -23.56 9.59 -9.84
C GLY A 604 -22.39 10.53 -9.51
N TYR A 605 -21.85 10.50 -8.30
CA TYR A 605 -20.66 11.23 -7.87
C TYR A 605 -19.39 10.44 -8.25
N TRP A 606 -19.19 10.26 -9.56
CA TRP A 606 -18.13 9.43 -10.14
C TRP A 606 -16.89 10.24 -10.54
#